data_AF-A0A8J5HCU0-F1
#
_entry.id   AF-A0A8J5HCU0-F1
#
_cell.length_a   1.000
_cell.length_b   1.000
_cell.length_c   1.000
_cell.angle_alpha   90.00
_cell.angle_beta   90.00
_cell.angle_gamma   90.00
#
_symmetry.space_group_name_H-M   'P 1'
#
loop_
_entity.id
_entity.type
_entity.pdbx_description
1 polymer ?
#
loop_
_entity_poly.entity_id
_entity_poly.type
_entity_poly.pdbx_seq_one_letter_code
_entity_poly.pdbx_strand_id
1 'polypeptide(L)'
;MDHIFKFPGPYKGSLVYHPYSWTKVANIIFVDSPLGSGFSYSRKYEGYDANDTIWSEQASKFLLQHPQFISNPLYIAGDSYAGKIVPMVAKRILDGIDEGKEPLLNLQVNCLNLWATGNKGKESNFDL
;
A
#
# COMPACT_ATOMS: atom_id res chain seq x y z
N MET A 1 -2.43 -8.02 -8.94
CA MET A 1 -2.95 -7.33 -10.15
C MET A 1 -4.12 -8.09 -10.79
N ASP A 2 -4.23 -9.39 -10.54
CA ASP A 2 -5.15 -10.32 -11.20
C ASP A 2 -6.65 -10.11 -10.88
N HIS A 3 -6.95 -9.41 -9.78
CA HIS A 3 -8.32 -9.11 -9.37
C HIS A 3 -8.92 -7.85 -10.03
N ILE A 4 -8.13 -7.12 -10.82
CA ILE A 4 -8.53 -5.85 -11.43
C ILE A 4 -8.33 -5.87 -12.94
N PHE A 5 -7.26 -6.51 -13.42
CA PHE A 5 -7.06 -6.78 -14.84
C PHE A 5 -7.34 -8.25 -15.13
N LYS A 6 -8.39 -8.50 -15.92
CA LYS A 6 -8.68 -9.84 -16.43
C LYS A 6 -7.89 -10.02 -17.73
N PHE A 7 -6.80 -10.78 -17.68
CA PHE A 7 -6.06 -11.14 -18.89
C PHE A 7 -6.73 -12.36 -19.54
N PRO A 8 -7.31 -12.25 -20.74
CA PRO A 8 -7.66 -13.43 -21.50
C PRO A 8 -6.36 -14.12 -21.92
N GLY A 9 -6.22 -15.42 -21.64
CA GLY A 9 -5.07 -16.19 -22.12
C GLY A 9 -5.02 -16.28 -23.66
N PRO A 10 -4.05 -17.02 -24.20
CA PRO A 10 -2.63 -16.76 -24.15
C PRO A 10 -2.17 -15.72 -25.21
N TYR A 11 -3.02 -15.21 -26.12
CA TYR A 11 -2.54 -14.35 -27.22
C TYR A 11 -3.60 -13.36 -27.72
N LYS A 12 -3.80 -12.26 -26.98
CA LYS A 12 -4.05 -10.89 -27.49
C LYS A 12 -4.28 -9.96 -26.30
N GLY A 13 -3.37 -9.01 -26.10
CA GLY A 13 -3.49 -7.97 -25.08
C GLY A 13 -4.59 -6.96 -25.41
N SER A 14 -5.85 -7.37 -25.32
CA SER A 14 -7.00 -6.46 -25.40
C SER A 14 -7.46 -6.11 -24.00
N LEU A 15 -7.50 -4.82 -23.68
CA LEU A 15 -8.09 -4.33 -22.44
C LEU A 15 -9.62 -4.46 -22.53
N VAL A 16 -10.21 -5.15 -21.56
CA VAL A 16 -11.67 -5.32 -21.45
C VAL A 16 -12.16 -4.56 -20.24
N TYR A 17 -13.23 -3.78 -20.41
CA TYR A 17 -13.85 -3.04 -19.33
C TYR A 17 -14.46 -3.98 -18.27
N HIS A 18 -14.18 -3.72 -16.99
CA HIS A 18 -14.77 -4.47 -15.89
C HIS A 18 -15.93 -3.68 -15.24
N PRO A 19 -17.19 -4.12 -15.35
CA PRO A 19 -18.35 -3.37 -14.86
C PRO A 19 -18.43 -3.27 -13.34
N TYR A 20 -17.70 -4.09 -12.58
CA TYR A 20 -17.66 -4.05 -11.12
C TYR A 20 -16.31 -3.53 -10.58
N SER A 21 -15.61 -2.71 -11.36
CA SER A 21 -14.34 -2.12 -10.93
C SER A 21 -14.52 -1.17 -9.74
N TRP A 22 -13.62 -1.28 -8.76
CA TRP A 22 -13.54 -0.36 -7.61
C TRP A 22 -13.21 1.09 -8.02
N THR A 23 -12.64 1.29 -9.22
CA THR A 23 -12.39 2.63 -9.77
C THR A 23 -13.66 3.45 -10.02
N LYS A 24 -14.85 2.83 -9.94
CA LYS A 24 -16.14 3.53 -10.01
C LYS A 24 -16.45 4.37 -8.76
N VAL A 25 -15.86 4.03 -7.63
CA VAL A 25 -16.19 4.63 -6.32
C VAL A 25 -14.97 5.15 -5.56
N ALA A 26 -13.76 4.85 -6.04
CA ALA A 26 -12.52 5.27 -5.39
C ALA A 26 -11.41 5.55 -6.42
N ASN A 27 -10.46 6.40 -6.03
CA ASN A 27 -9.19 6.55 -6.73
C ASN A 27 -8.26 5.41 -6.29
N ILE A 28 -7.71 4.65 -7.24
CA ILE A 28 -6.86 3.49 -6.96
C ILE A 28 -5.47 3.74 -7.52
N ILE A 29 -4.46 3.59 -6.67
CA ILE A 29 -3.04 3.69 -7.05
C ILE A 29 -2.41 2.32 -6.87
N PHE A 30 -1.84 1.79 -7.94
CA PHE A 30 -1.03 0.57 -7.91
C PHE A 30 0.43 0.95 -7.77
N VAL A 31 1.10 0.37 -6.79
CA VAL A 31 2.52 0.60 -6.53
C VAL A 31 3.24 -0.74 -6.66
N ASP A 32 4.07 -0.87 -7.69
CA ASP A 32 4.99 -2.00 -7.82
C ASP A 32 6.12 -1.84 -6.80
N SER A 33 6.16 -2.73 -5.81
CA SER A 33 7.10 -2.63 -4.70
C SER A 33 7.30 -4.01 -4.05
N PRO A 34 8.50 -4.37 -3.58
CA PRO A 34 9.73 -3.56 -3.51
C PRO A 34 10.49 -3.45 -4.84
N LEU A 35 11.65 -2.77 -4.83
CA LEU A 35 12.58 -2.73 -5.97
C LEU A 35 12.87 -4.14 -6.50
N GLY A 36 12.77 -4.34 -7.81
CA GLY A 36 12.82 -5.63 -8.48
C GLY A 36 11.45 -6.24 -8.80
N SER A 37 10.36 -5.67 -8.32
CA SER A 37 8.99 -6.12 -8.63
C SER A 37 8.40 -5.35 -9.81
N GLY A 38 7.87 -6.07 -10.81
CA GLY A 38 7.16 -5.46 -11.94
C GLY A 38 8.04 -4.46 -12.71
N PHE A 39 7.63 -3.20 -12.73
CA PHE A 39 8.38 -2.11 -13.37
C PHE A 39 9.35 -1.36 -12.44
N SER A 40 9.44 -1.73 -11.16
CA SER A 40 10.34 -1.08 -10.21
C SER A 40 11.75 -1.66 -10.31
N TYR A 41 12.74 -0.83 -10.68
CA TYR A 41 14.14 -1.26 -10.84
C TYR A 41 15.15 -0.24 -10.30
N SER A 42 16.32 -0.74 -9.91
CA SER A 42 17.48 0.08 -9.54
C SER A 42 18.59 -0.06 -10.59
N ARG A 43 19.32 1.03 -10.84
CA ARG A 43 20.55 1.03 -11.66
C ARG A 43 21.78 0.54 -10.88
N LYS A 44 21.65 0.40 -9.56
CA LYS A 44 22.69 -0.01 -8.62
C LYS A 44 22.27 -1.31 -7.95
N TYR A 45 23.19 -2.26 -7.81
CA TYR A 45 22.89 -3.58 -7.26
C TYR A 45 22.43 -3.49 -5.79
N GLU A 46 23.01 -2.57 -5.03
CA GLU A 46 22.67 -2.29 -3.63
C GLU A 46 21.21 -1.86 -3.45
N GLY A 47 20.56 -1.37 -4.52
CA GLY A 47 19.13 -1.04 -4.50
C GLY A 47 18.21 -2.25 -4.42
N TYR A 48 18.71 -3.47 -4.65
CA TYR A 48 17.95 -4.71 -4.52
C TYR A 48 18.10 -5.37 -3.14
N ASP A 49 18.89 -4.80 -2.23
CA ASP A 49 18.94 -5.21 -0.83
C ASP A 49 17.67 -4.73 -0.11
N ALA A 50 16.55 -5.35 -0.46
CA ALA A 50 15.23 -5.07 0.11
C ALA A 50 14.96 -6.00 1.31
N ASN A 51 14.49 -5.41 2.40
CA ASN A 51 13.87 -6.12 3.51
C ASN A 51 12.51 -5.48 3.82
N ASP A 52 11.70 -6.12 4.69
CA ASP A 52 10.34 -5.64 4.99
C ASP A 52 10.33 -4.20 5.54
N THR A 53 11.35 -3.82 6.32
CA THR A 53 11.49 -2.46 6.87
C THR A 53 11.73 -1.44 5.76
N ILE A 54 12.72 -1.69 4.89
CA ILE A 54 13.04 -0.82 3.74
C ILE A 54 11.83 -0.71 2.81
N TRP A 55 11.15 -1.83 2.55
CA TRP A 55 9.95 -1.84 1.74
C TRP A 55 8.85 -0.96 2.34
N SER A 56 8.53 -1.14 3.63
CA SER A 56 7.52 -0.32 4.30
C SER A 56 7.89 1.17 4.35
N GLU A 57 9.17 1.50 4.46
CA GLU A 57 9.67 2.87 4.40
C GLU A 57 9.50 3.47 3.00
N GLN A 58 9.85 2.73 1.95
CA GLN A 58 9.68 3.19 0.57
C GLN A 58 8.19 3.42 0.24
N ALA A 59 7.32 2.51 0.67
CA ALA A 59 5.88 2.62 0.46
C ALA A 59 5.25 3.81 1.22
N SER A 60 5.66 4.06 2.47
CA SER A 60 5.20 5.25 3.21
C SER A 60 5.70 6.55 2.59
N LYS A 61 6.98 6.62 2.17
CA LYS A 61 7.53 7.81 1.48
C LYS A 61 6.79 8.15 0.20
N PHE A 62 6.38 7.15 -0.58
CA PHE A 62 5.59 7.37 -1.80
C PHE A 62 4.30 8.16 -1.51
N LEU A 63 3.59 7.83 -0.43
CA LEU A 63 2.35 8.52 -0.06
C LEU A 63 2.62 9.99 0.32
N LEU A 64 3.70 10.24 1.04
CA LEU A 64 4.09 11.58 1.51
C LEU A 64 4.60 12.48 0.38
N GLN A 65 5.21 11.89 -0.65
CA GLN A 65 5.63 12.60 -1.87
C GLN A 65 4.46 13.05 -2.74
N HIS A 66 3.24 12.62 -2.43
CA HIS A 66 2.03 12.97 -3.16
C HIS A 66 1.02 13.73 -2.28
N PRO A 67 1.37 14.95 -1.84
CA PRO A 67 0.55 15.71 -0.89
C PRO A 67 -0.83 16.06 -1.44
N GLN A 68 -1.02 16.05 -2.76
CA GLN A 68 -2.33 16.25 -3.40
C GLN A 68 -3.40 15.24 -2.95
N PHE A 69 -3.00 14.09 -2.42
CA PHE A 69 -3.93 13.07 -1.96
C PHE A 69 -4.23 13.10 -0.46
N ILE A 70 -3.53 13.94 0.33
CA ILE A 70 -3.67 14.01 1.79
C ILE A 70 -5.10 14.32 2.24
N SER A 71 -5.81 15.14 1.47
CA SER A 71 -7.19 15.54 1.78
C SER A 71 -8.21 14.41 1.60
N ASN A 72 -7.85 13.34 0.88
CA ASN A 72 -8.76 12.21 0.66
C ASN A 72 -8.63 11.18 1.79
N PRO A 73 -9.72 10.48 2.14
CA PRO A 73 -9.63 9.28 2.98
C PRO A 73 -8.69 8.26 2.33
N LEU A 74 -7.66 7.86 3.07
CA LEU A 74 -6.62 6.95 2.58
C LEU A 74 -6.95 5.52 3.01
N TYR A 75 -7.03 4.62 2.04
CA TYR A 75 -7.18 3.18 2.25
C TYR A 75 -5.95 2.46 1.76
N ILE A 76 -5.27 1.75 2.66
CA ILE A 76 -4.14 0.89 2.29
C ILE A 76 -4.61 -0.56 2.34
N ALA A 77 -4.48 -1.25 1.20
CA ALA A 77 -4.86 -2.64 1.05
C ALA A 77 -3.76 -3.43 0.31
N GLY A 78 -3.67 -4.71 0.63
CA GLY A 78 -2.70 -5.64 0.07
C GLY A 78 -3.15 -7.06 0.31
N ASP A 79 -2.71 -7.97 -0.55
CA ASP A 79 -2.99 -9.40 -0.45
C ASP A 79 -1.68 -10.19 -0.34
N SER A 80 -1.76 -11.43 0.16
CA SER A 80 -0.62 -12.32 0.39
C SER A 80 0.43 -11.65 1.28
N TYR A 81 1.69 -11.59 0.84
CA TYR A 81 2.80 -11.01 1.61
C TYR A 81 2.60 -9.52 1.93
N ALA A 82 1.83 -8.80 1.10
CA ALA A 82 1.48 -7.41 1.39
C ALA A 82 0.65 -7.29 2.69
N GLY A 83 -0.01 -8.36 3.15
CA GLY A 83 -0.68 -8.39 4.46
C GLY A 83 0.27 -8.16 5.64
N LYS A 84 1.57 -8.42 5.50
CA LYS A 84 2.60 -8.05 6.49
C LYS A 84 3.08 -6.61 6.33
N ILE A 85 3.20 -6.15 5.09
CA ILE A 85 3.75 -4.82 4.77
C ILE A 85 2.76 -3.70 5.04
N VAL A 86 1.47 -3.90 4.73
CA VAL A 86 0.40 -2.92 4.96
C VAL A 86 0.34 -2.43 6.41
N PRO A 87 0.29 -3.29 7.44
CA PRO A 87 0.29 -2.83 8.83
C PRO A 87 1.61 -2.14 9.22
N MET A 88 2.76 -2.55 8.67
CA MET A 88 4.04 -1.85 8.90
C MET A 88 4.03 -0.43 8.32
N VAL A 89 3.51 -0.26 7.11
CA VAL A 89 3.34 1.06 6.47
C VAL A 89 2.38 1.93 7.29
N ALA A 90 1.24 1.37 7.70
CA ALA A 90 0.26 2.08 8.51
C ALA A 90 0.84 2.54 9.85
N LYS A 91 1.54 1.66 10.56
CA LYS A 91 2.23 2.01 11.82
C LYS A 91 3.22 3.15 11.60
N ARG A 92 4.05 3.07 10.57
CA ARG A 92 5.05 4.10 10.27
C ARG A 92 4.43 5.47 9.97
N ILE A 93 3.29 5.49 9.30
CA ILE A 93 2.53 6.73 9.05
C ILE A 93 1.98 7.29 10.37
N LEU A 94 1.39 6.45 11.21
CA LEU A 94 0.85 6.86 12.51
C LEU A 94 1.96 7.40 13.42
N ASP A 95 3.08 6.68 13.54
CA ASP A 95 4.24 7.12 14.32
C ASP A 95 4.77 8.47 13.80
N GLY A 96 4.83 8.67 12.47
CA GLY A 96 5.23 9.95 11.87
C GLY A 96 4.27 11.11 12.15
N ILE A 97 2.96 10.83 12.24
CA ILE A 97 1.94 11.81 12.64
C ILE A 97 2.10 12.17 14.13
N ASP A 98 2.28 11.17 14.99
CA ASP A 98 2.41 11.36 16.45
C ASP A 98 3.71 12.13 16.80
N GLU A 99 4.78 11.90 16.05
CA GLU A 99 6.04 12.65 16.14
C GLU A 99 5.97 14.06 15.53
N GLY A 100 4.85 14.43 14.90
CA GLY A 100 4.67 15.73 14.23
C GLY A 100 5.49 15.90 12.96
N LYS A 101 6.02 14.80 12.40
CA LYS A 101 6.83 14.80 11.17
C LYS A 101 5.98 14.75 9.91
N GLU A 102 4.80 14.15 9.98
CA GLU A 102 3.92 13.93 8.84
C GLU A 102 2.57 14.64 9.00
N PRO A 103 1.96 15.11 7.88
CA PRO A 103 0.65 15.75 7.91
C PRO A 103 -0.43 14.75 8.35
N LEU A 104 -1.48 15.24 9.00
CA LEU A 104 -2.62 14.44 9.43
C LEU A 104 -3.28 13.76 8.22
N LEU A 105 -3.06 12.45 8.07
CA LEU A 105 -3.73 11.61 7.08
C LEU A 105 -4.97 10.98 7.70
N ASN A 106 -6.11 11.04 6.99
CA ASN A 106 -7.32 10.31 7.36
C ASN A 106 -7.17 8.83 6.97
N LEU A 107 -6.35 8.10 7.74
CA LEU A 107 -5.93 6.74 7.46
C LEU A 107 -6.97 5.71 7.91
N GLN A 108 -7.43 4.89 6.97
CA GLN A 108 -8.15 3.64 7.22
C GLN A 108 -7.34 2.49 6.62
N VAL A 109 -7.08 1.44 7.40
CA VAL A 109 -6.26 0.30 6.96
C VAL A 109 -7.17 -0.88 6.72
N ASN A 110 -7.09 -1.50 5.54
CA ASN A 110 -7.87 -2.69 5.23
C ASN A 110 -6.99 -3.76 4.56
N CYS A 111 -6.56 -4.74 5.34
CA CYS A 111 -5.88 -5.93 4.82
C CYS A 111 -6.93 -6.97 4.42
N LEU A 112 -7.24 -7.05 3.13
CA LEU A 112 -8.00 -8.19 2.63
C LEU A 112 -7.13 -9.44 2.76
N ASN A 113 -7.52 -10.31 3.69
CA ASN A 113 -6.88 -11.56 4.13
C ASN A 113 -6.01 -11.49 5.42
N LEU A 114 -6.06 -10.40 6.20
CA LEU A 114 -5.66 -10.43 7.62
C LEU A 114 -6.52 -9.46 8.44
N TRP A 115 -7.34 -10.00 9.34
CA TRP A 115 -8.28 -9.27 10.19
C TRP A 115 -7.51 -8.52 11.29
N ALA A 116 -7.18 -7.26 11.04
CA ALA A 116 -6.70 -6.32 12.04
C ALA A 116 -7.55 -5.03 12.00
N THR A 117 -8.75 -5.09 12.58
CA THR A 117 -9.53 -3.90 12.91
C THR A 117 -9.00 -3.32 14.22
N GLY A 118 -8.13 -2.31 14.15
CA GLY A 118 -7.76 -1.49 15.30
C GLY A 118 -8.67 -0.29 15.43
N ASN A 119 -9.72 -0.38 16.25
CA ASN A 119 -10.48 0.79 16.69
C ASN A 119 -9.65 1.57 17.71
N LYS A 120 -9.37 2.86 17.44
CA LYS A 120 -8.90 3.80 18.48
C LYS A 120 -9.94 3.81 19.60
N GLY A 121 -9.59 3.23 20.76
CA GLY A 121 -10.48 3.20 21.91
C GLY A 121 -10.10 2.29 23.06
N LYS A 122 -9.16 1.34 22.89
CA LYS A 122 -8.55 0.61 24.01
C LYS A 122 -7.11 0.29 23.69
N GLU A 123 -6.21 0.69 24.58
CA GLU A 123 -4.81 0.32 24.58
C GLU A 123 -4.68 -1.20 24.45
N SER A 124 -4.03 -1.65 23.39
CA SER A 124 -3.43 -2.98 23.33
C SER A 124 -1.94 -2.76 23.12
N ASN A 125 -1.19 -2.88 24.20
CA ASN A 125 0.26 -3.00 24.18
C ASN A 125 0.64 -4.13 23.21
N PHE A 126 1.24 -3.75 22.09
CA PHE A 126 2.04 -4.68 21.31
C PHE A 126 3.47 -4.56 21.84
N ASP A 127 3.75 -5.31 22.90
CA ASP A 127 5.13 -5.64 23.26
C ASP A 127 5.65 -6.60 22.19
N LEU A 128 6.76 -6.20 21.54
CA LEU A 128 7.61 -7.08 20.73
C LEU A 128 8.46 -7.98 21.65
#